data_AF-A0A090T335-F1
#
_entry.id   AF-A0A090T335-F1
#
_cell.length_a   1.000
_cell.length_b   1.000
_cell.length_c   1.000
_cell.angle_alpha   90.00
_cell.angle_beta   90.00
_cell.angle_gamma   90.00
#
_symmetry.space_group_name_H-M   'P 1'
#
loop_
_entity.id
_entity.type
_entity.pdbx_description
1 polymer ?
#
loop_
_entity_poly.entity_id
_entity_poly.type
_entity_poly.pdbx_seq_one_letter_code
_entity_poly.pdbx_strand_id
1 'polypeptide(L)'
;MAAAPGSKTTQLAALMNNQGVLVANEFAASRVKVLHANIERCGVRNAALSNYDARVFGGWLPEQFDAILLDAPCSGEGTVRKDPDAMKNWSLDSTAEIAATQKDLIESAFHALKVGGTLVYSTCALSRRKSKRGRASS
;
A
#
# COMPACT_ATOMS: atom_id res chain seq x y z
N MET A 1 3.82 -1.58 -0.05
CA MET A 1 3.85 -0.91 -1.38
C MET A 1 3.73 0.61 -1.31
N ALA A 2 3.01 1.18 -0.33
CA ALA A 2 3.09 2.58 0.05
C ALA A 2 3.35 2.66 1.56
N ALA A 3 4.59 2.97 1.94
CA ALA A 3 5.09 2.71 3.30
C ALA A 3 5.12 3.97 4.18
N ALA A 4 5.24 5.17 3.63
CA ALA A 4 5.29 6.37 4.45
C ALA A 4 3.92 6.65 5.11
N PRO A 5 3.90 7.18 6.34
CA PRO A 5 5.04 7.66 7.13
C PRO A 5 5.82 6.57 7.89
N GLY A 6 5.46 5.28 7.79
CA GLY A 6 6.20 4.16 8.36
C GLY A 6 5.48 3.37 9.46
N SER A 7 4.32 3.83 9.94
CA SER A 7 3.63 3.18 11.08
C SER A 7 3.31 1.70 10.86
N LYS A 8 2.86 1.33 9.64
CA LYS A 8 2.57 -0.07 9.29
C LYS A 8 3.86 -0.88 9.12
N THR A 9 4.89 -0.28 8.50
CA THR A 9 6.22 -0.88 8.36
C THR A 9 6.82 -1.23 9.72
N THR A 10 6.78 -0.31 10.68
CA THR A 10 7.32 -0.55 12.03
C THR A 10 6.54 -1.61 12.79
N GLN A 11 5.23 -1.68 12.61
CA GLN A 11 4.40 -2.75 13.20
C GLN A 11 4.73 -4.12 12.59
N LEU A 12 4.86 -4.20 11.26
CA LEU A 12 5.25 -5.44 10.58
C LEU A 12 6.64 -5.90 11.04
N ALA A 13 7.62 -5.01 11.09
CA ALA A 13 8.95 -5.34 11.58
C ALA A 13 8.95 -5.86 13.03
N ALA A 14 8.12 -5.28 13.90
CA ALA A 14 7.93 -5.75 15.27
C ALA A 14 7.29 -7.15 15.31
N LEU A 15 6.24 -7.40 14.52
CA LEU A 15 5.60 -8.72 14.40
C LEU A 15 6.56 -9.78 13.84
N MET A 16 7.47 -9.38 12.96
CA MET A 16 8.53 -10.24 12.42
C MET A 16 9.71 -10.42 13.38
N ASN A 17 9.68 -9.82 14.58
CA ASN A 17 10.80 -9.81 15.54
C ASN A 17 12.14 -9.38 14.90
N ASN A 18 12.10 -8.41 13.98
CA ASN A 18 13.25 -7.98 13.18
C ASN A 18 13.96 -9.13 12.41
N GLN A 19 13.26 -10.23 12.10
CA GLN A 19 13.77 -11.34 11.29
C GLN A 19 13.27 -11.28 9.86
N GLY A 20 13.93 -12.01 8.96
CA GLY A 20 13.59 -12.03 7.53
C GLY A 20 13.90 -10.71 6.83
N VAL A 21 13.17 -10.42 5.76
CA VAL A 21 13.36 -9.20 4.94
C VAL A 21 12.02 -8.50 4.75
N LEU A 22 11.99 -7.19 5.00
CA LEU A 22 10.85 -6.31 4.77
C LEU A 22 11.21 -5.28 3.71
N VAL A 23 10.43 -5.18 2.63
CA VAL A 23 10.63 -4.15 1.59
C VAL A 23 9.59 -3.04 1.79
N ALA A 24 10.06 -1.85 2.16
CA ALA A 24 9.24 -0.68 2.42
C ALA A 24 9.37 0.32 1.25
N ASN A 25 8.51 0.15 0.25
CA ASN A 25 8.40 1.06 -0.88
C ASN A 25 7.56 2.31 -0.55
N GLU A 26 8.02 3.48 -0.98
CA GLU A 26 7.25 4.73 -0.97
C GLU A 26 7.42 5.44 -2.31
N PHE A 27 6.32 5.80 -2.98
CA PHE A 27 6.38 6.46 -4.29
C PHE A 27 6.84 7.92 -4.20
N ALA A 28 6.31 8.69 -3.23
CA ALA A 28 6.64 10.10 -3.12
C ALA A 28 8.02 10.28 -2.48
N ALA A 29 9.01 10.69 -3.28
CA ALA A 29 10.39 10.89 -2.81
C ALA A 29 10.48 11.83 -1.60
N SER A 30 9.62 12.85 -1.53
CA SER A 30 9.52 13.77 -0.39
C SER A 30 9.16 13.07 0.93
N ARG A 31 8.47 11.92 0.87
CA ARG A 31 8.02 11.14 2.03
C ARG A 31 8.98 10.01 2.42
N VAL A 32 9.96 9.69 1.59
CA VAL A 32 10.99 8.67 1.91
C VAL A 32 11.79 9.08 3.14
N LYS A 33 12.11 10.38 3.30
CA LYS A 33 12.86 10.88 4.46
C LYS A 33 12.13 10.63 5.79
N VAL A 34 10.83 10.90 5.85
CA VAL A 34 10.04 10.67 7.09
C VAL A 34 9.86 9.17 7.36
N LEU A 35 9.74 8.35 6.32
CA LEU A 35 9.71 6.90 6.44
C LEU A 35 11.02 6.38 7.07
N HIS A 36 12.17 6.81 6.53
CA HIS A 36 13.49 6.43 7.04
C HIS A 36 13.65 6.81 8.51
N ALA A 37 13.35 8.07 8.86
CA ALA A 37 13.47 8.56 10.23
C ALA A 37 12.62 7.74 11.22
N ASN A 38 11.42 7.31 10.82
CA ASN A 38 10.57 6.48 11.67
C ASN A 38 11.05 5.03 11.79
N ILE A 39 11.58 4.45 10.71
CA ILE A 39 12.19 3.10 10.74
C ILE A 39 13.39 3.10 11.70
N GLU A 40 14.29 4.08 11.57
CA GLU A 40 15.45 4.22 12.44
C GLU A 40 15.05 4.43 13.90
N ARG A 41 14.14 5.37 14.17
CA ARG A 41 13.67 5.67 15.53
C ARG A 41 13.03 4.46 16.22
N CYS A 42 12.39 3.58 15.46
CA CYS A 42 11.75 2.37 15.99
C CYS A 42 12.70 1.16 16.05
N GLY A 43 13.98 1.31 15.69
CA GLY A 43 14.96 0.22 15.75
C GLY A 43 14.69 -0.91 14.77
N VAL A 44 14.04 -0.61 13.64
CA VAL A 44 13.78 -1.59 12.59
C VAL A 44 15.06 -1.88 11.82
N ARG A 45 15.46 -3.16 11.77
CA ARG A 45 16.75 -3.62 11.21
C ARG A 45 16.62 -4.50 9.98
N ASN A 46 15.43 -5.06 9.75
CA ASN A 46 15.17 -5.97 8.64
C ASN A 46 14.50 -5.29 7.44
N ALA A 47 14.44 -3.95 7.40
CA ALA A 47 13.76 -3.22 6.34
C ALA A 47 14.72 -2.62 5.30
N ALA A 48 14.46 -2.92 4.02
CA ALA A 48 15.04 -2.22 2.88
C ALA A 48 14.06 -1.16 2.35
N LEU A 49 14.55 0.05 2.10
CA LEU A 49 13.77 1.12 1.50
C LEU A 49 13.85 1.10 -0.02
N SER A 50 12.73 1.39 -0.67
CA SER A 50 12.70 1.61 -2.12
C SER A 50 11.78 2.78 -2.48
N ASN A 51 12.06 3.41 -3.63
CA ASN A 51 11.31 4.54 -4.16
C ASN A 51 10.94 4.28 -5.62
N TYR A 52 9.92 3.45 -5.82
CA TYR A 52 9.42 3.12 -7.16
C TYR A 52 7.91 3.25 -7.23
N ASP A 53 7.43 3.40 -8.46
CA ASP A 53 6.05 3.08 -8.78
C ASP A 53 5.81 1.60 -8.51
N ALA A 54 4.94 1.30 -7.56
CA ALA A 54 4.67 -0.06 -7.13
C ALA A 54 4.06 -0.94 -8.24
N ARG A 55 3.61 -0.37 -9.37
CA ARG A 55 3.17 -1.11 -10.56
C ARG A 55 4.28 -1.92 -11.24
N VAL A 56 5.56 -1.63 -10.96
CA VAL A 56 6.69 -2.36 -11.57
C VAL A 56 6.99 -3.70 -10.90
N PHE A 57 6.59 -3.89 -9.64
CA PHE A 57 7.04 -5.03 -8.84
C PHE A 57 6.55 -6.38 -9.37
N GLY A 58 5.35 -6.46 -9.94
CA GLY A 58 4.85 -7.70 -10.53
C GLY A 58 5.73 -8.23 -11.67
N GLY A 59 6.34 -7.33 -12.46
CA GLY A 59 7.25 -7.72 -13.53
C GLY A 59 8.69 -7.92 -13.07
N TRP A 60 9.16 -7.12 -12.11
CA TRP A 60 10.56 -7.16 -11.65
C TRP A 60 10.84 -8.23 -10.61
N LEU A 61 9.84 -8.55 -9.78
CA LEU A 61 9.96 -9.45 -8.64
C LEU A 61 8.81 -10.48 -8.64
N PRO A 62 8.64 -11.27 -9.72
CA PRO A 62 7.57 -12.24 -9.80
C PRO A 62 7.71 -13.30 -8.69
N GLU A 63 6.61 -13.59 -8.01
CA GLU A 63 6.52 -14.62 -6.96
C GLU A 63 7.64 -14.54 -5.90
N GLN A 64 8.03 -13.34 -5.48
CA GLN A 64 9.12 -13.16 -4.51
C GLN A 64 8.63 -13.02 -3.06
N PHE A 65 7.43 -12.49 -2.85
CA PHE A 65 6.95 -12.15 -1.51
C PHE A 65 6.00 -13.20 -0.95
N ASP A 66 6.25 -13.65 0.28
CA ASP A 66 5.33 -14.54 1.03
C ASP A 66 4.07 -13.78 1.50
N ALA A 67 4.22 -12.48 1.76
CA ALA A 67 3.10 -11.60 2.09
C ALA A 67 3.34 -10.19 1.54
N ILE A 68 2.26 -9.53 1.11
CA ILE A 68 2.27 -8.14 0.65
C ILE A 68 1.18 -7.36 1.34
N LEU A 69 1.54 -6.17 1.83
CA LEU A 69 0.59 -5.15 2.28
C LEU A 69 0.53 -4.00 1.27
N LEU A 70 -0.63 -3.87 0.62
CA LEU A 70 -0.98 -2.79 -0.28
C LEU A 70 -1.97 -1.86 0.41
N ASP A 71 -1.44 -0.81 1.04
CA ASP A 71 -2.23 0.33 1.52
C ASP A 71 -2.36 1.34 0.37
N ALA A 72 -3.44 1.21 -0.40
CA ALA A 72 -3.56 1.90 -1.67
C ALA A 72 -4.08 3.34 -1.49
N PRO A 73 -3.65 4.26 -2.38
CA PRO A 73 -4.16 5.64 -2.38
C PRO A 73 -5.68 5.63 -2.56
N CYS A 74 -6.38 6.48 -1.81
CA CYS A 74 -7.83 6.58 -1.80
C CYS A 74 -8.27 8.02 -2.15
N SER A 75 -9.52 8.20 -2.59
CA SER A 75 -10.10 9.51 -2.96
C SER A 75 -10.23 10.53 -1.81
N GLY A 76 -9.74 10.22 -0.60
CA GLY A 76 -9.70 11.16 0.52
C GLY A 76 -11.06 11.49 1.14
N GLU A 77 -12.14 10.82 0.75
CA GLU A 77 -13.48 11.04 1.32
C GLU A 77 -13.52 10.82 2.85
N GLY A 78 -12.68 9.92 3.37
CA GLY A 78 -12.56 9.68 4.81
C GLY A 78 -11.78 10.76 5.58
N THR A 79 -11.05 11.63 4.87
CA THR A 79 -10.33 12.78 5.43
C THR A 79 -11.15 14.07 5.44
N VAL A 80 -12.36 14.08 4.88
CA VAL A 80 -13.27 15.26 4.88
C VAL A 80 -13.59 15.76 6.30
N ARG A 81 -13.58 14.88 7.31
CA ARG A 81 -13.72 15.29 8.72
C ARG A 81 -12.51 16.08 9.27
N LYS A 82 -11.33 15.93 8.67
CA LYS A 82 -10.07 16.54 9.11
C LYS A 82 -9.62 17.70 8.22
N ASP A 83 -10.05 17.72 6.97
CA ASP A 83 -9.77 18.78 6.02
C ASP A 83 -11.02 19.04 5.15
N PRO A 84 -11.75 20.15 5.40
CA PRO A 84 -12.93 20.53 4.63
C PRO A 84 -12.63 20.78 3.14
N ASP A 85 -11.38 21.13 2.80
CA ASP A 85 -10.94 21.37 1.43
C ASP A 85 -10.62 20.08 0.67
N ALA A 86 -10.62 18.92 1.34
CA ALA A 86 -10.39 17.62 0.71
C ALA A 86 -11.41 17.29 -0.41
N MET A 87 -12.58 17.93 -0.40
CA MET A 87 -13.59 17.79 -1.46
C MET A 87 -13.34 18.67 -2.69
N LYS A 88 -12.45 19.69 -2.62
CA LYS A 88 -12.19 20.59 -3.77
C LYS A 88 -11.61 19.85 -4.99
N ASN A 89 -10.87 18.77 -4.76
CA ASN A 89 -10.27 17.94 -5.82
C ASN A 89 -11.07 16.65 -6.10
N TRP A 90 -12.24 16.49 -5.46
CA TRP A 90 -13.06 15.31 -5.63
C TRP A 90 -13.95 15.47 -6.87
N SER A 91 -13.85 14.52 -7.80
CA SER A 91 -14.73 14.38 -8.95
C SER A 91 -14.99 12.90 -9.23
N LEU A 92 -16.00 12.61 -10.05
CA LEU A 92 -16.24 11.24 -10.51
C LEU A 92 -15.06 10.72 -11.35
N ASP A 93 -14.44 11.61 -12.13
CA ASP A 93 -13.28 11.29 -12.96
C ASP A 93 -12.06 10.98 -12.10
N SER A 94 -11.74 11.81 -11.08
CA SER A 94 -10.63 11.54 -10.18
C SER A 94 -10.84 10.26 -9.36
N THR A 95 -12.08 9.93 -9.03
CA THR A 95 -12.42 8.64 -8.41
C THR A 95 -12.16 7.46 -9.35
N ALA A 96 -12.49 7.60 -10.64
CA ALA A 96 -12.26 6.56 -11.63
C ALA A 96 -10.75 6.34 -11.89
N GLU A 97 -9.96 7.41 -11.97
CA GLU A 97 -8.51 7.36 -12.11
C GLU A 97 -7.84 6.68 -10.91
N ILE A 98 -8.29 6.98 -9.69
CA ILE A 98 -7.81 6.32 -8.47
C ILE A 98 -8.17 4.83 -8.49
N ALA A 99 -9.39 4.48 -8.90
CA ALA A 99 -9.80 3.08 -9.01
C ALA A 99 -8.97 2.30 -10.04
N ALA A 100 -8.65 2.92 -11.19
CA ALA A 100 -7.76 2.33 -12.18
C ALA A 100 -6.35 2.12 -11.59
N THR A 101 -5.81 3.14 -10.91
CA THR A 101 -4.50 3.03 -10.24
C THR A 101 -4.49 1.92 -9.18
N GLN A 102 -5.54 1.82 -8.37
CA GLN A 102 -5.68 0.75 -7.37
C GLN A 102 -5.68 -0.64 -8.03
N LYS A 103 -6.35 -0.79 -9.17
CA LYS A 103 -6.38 -2.04 -9.93
C LYS A 103 -4.98 -2.42 -10.41
N ASP A 104 -4.25 -1.52 -11.04
CA ASP A 104 -2.88 -1.77 -11.51
C ASP A 104 -1.94 -2.16 -10.36
N LEU A 105 -2.10 -1.52 -9.20
CA LEU A 105 -1.33 -1.83 -8.00
C LEU A 105 -1.65 -3.22 -7.45
N ILE A 106 -2.93 -3.61 -7.43
CA ILE A 106 -3.34 -4.96 -7.01
C ILE A 106 -2.78 -6.01 -7.98
N GLU A 107 -2.85 -5.78 -9.28
CA GLU A 107 -2.32 -6.71 -10.29
C GLU A 107 -0.80 -6.89 -10.13
N SER A 108 -0.06 -5.79 -10.01
CA SER A 108 1.38 -5.83 -9.72
C SER A 108 1.69 -6.57 -8.41
N ALA A 109 0.93 -6.29 -7.34
CA ALA A 109 1.09 -6.98 -6.07
C ALA A 109 0.84 -8.49 -6.19
N PHE A 110 -0.21 -8.87 -6.91
CA PHE A 110 -0.58 -10.26 -7.11
C PHE A 110 0.50 -11.03 -7.87
N HIS A 111 1.07 -10.44 -8.93
CA HIS A 111 2.18 -11.06 -9.67
C HIS A 111 3.47 -11.16 -8.85
N ALA A 112 3.72 -10.23 -7.94
CA ALA A 112 4.87 -10.27 -7.06
C ALA A 112 4.71 -11.26 -5.89
N LEU A 113 3.49 -11.73 -5.62
CA LEU A 113 3.16 -12.62 -4.52
C LEU A 113 3.45 -14.08 -4.92
N LYS A 114 4.09 -14.84 -4.03
CA LYS A 114 4.24 -16.29 -4.18
C LYS A 114 2.88 -16.98 -4.26
N VAL A 115 2.82 -18.09 -4.99
CA VAL A 115 1.67 -19.01 -4.91
C VAL A 115 1.47 -19.45 -3.46
N GLY A 116 0.26 -19.27 -2.93
CA GLY A 116 -0.07 -19.53 -1.52
C GLY A 116 0.29 -18.40 -0.55
N GLY A 117 0.88 -17.30 -1.02
CA GLY A 117 1.16 -16.11 -0.23
C GLY A 117 -0.10 -15.32 0.14
N THR A 118 0.06 -14.32 1.02
CA THR A 118 -1.04 -13.47 1.49
C THR A 118 -0.93 -12.04 0.99
N LEU A 119 -1.95 -11.56 0.27
CA LEU A 119 -2.11 -10.15 -0.08
C LEU A 119 -3.15 -9.49 0.82
N VAL A 120 -2.73 -8.46 1.56
CA VAL A 120 -3.63 -7.57 2.31
C VAL A 120 -3.79 -6.27 1.54
N TYR A 121 -5.02 -5.98 1.13
CA TYR A 121 -5.39 -4.72 0.48
C TYR A 121 -6.18 -3.84 1.45
N SER A 122 -5.76 -2.59 1.63
CA SER A 122 -6.47 -1.61 2.46
C SER A 122 -6.62 -0.27 1.76
N THR A 123 -7.72 0.43 2.03
CA THR A 123 -7.93 1.83 1.62
C THR A 123 -8.57 2.61 2.76
N CYS A 124 -8.37 3.93 2.74
CA CYS A 124 -8.98 4.89 3.66
C CYS A 124 -10.36 5.43 3.20
N ALA A 125 -10.94 4.88 2.12
CA ALA A 125 -12.18 5.39 1.54
C ALA A 125 -13.41 5.00 2.37
N LEU A 126 -14.30 5.96 2.60
CA LEU A 126 -15.62 5.75 3.21
C LEU A 126 -16.69 5.35 2.17
N SER A 127 -16.44 5.52 0.87
CA SER A 127 -17.37 5.10 -0.18
C SER A 127 -17.46 3.58 -0.29
N ARG A 128 -18.46 3.04 0.41
CA ARG A 128 -19.07 1.73 0.17
C ARG A 128 -19.83 1.70 -1.15
N ARG A 129 -19.25 2.12 -2.28
CA ARG A 129 -19.90 1.88 -3.59
C ARG A 129 -19.64 0.45 -4.05
N LYS A 130 -20.37 -0.47 -3.39
CA LYS A 130 -20.56 -1.89 -3.75
C LYS A 130 -19.27 -2.68 -4.01
N SER A 131 -18.62 -3.12 -2.92
CA SER A 131 -17.94 -4.41 -2.94
C SER A 131 -18.99 -5.48 -3.24
N LYS A 132 -19.25 -5.76 -4.53
CA LYS A 132 -20.00 -6.95 -4.90
C LYS A 132 -19.16 -8.13 -4.41
N ARG A 133 -19.65 -8.81 -3.39
CA ARG A 133 -19.17 -10.14 -2.98
C ARG A 133 -19.27 -11.04 -4.21
N GLY A 134 -18.16 -11.24 -4.90
CA GLY A 134 -17.99 -12.40 -5.76
C GLY A 134 -17.81 -13.60 -4.84
N ARG A 135 -18.90 -14.33 -4.57
CA ARG A 135 -18.77 -15.74 -4.19
C ARG A 135 -18.25 -16.45 -5.44
N ALA A 136 -17.01 -16.93 -5.40
CA ALA A 136 -16.61 -18.00 -6.29
C ALA A 136 -17.36 -19.25 -5.82
N SER A 137 -18.44 -19.57 -6.51
CA SER A 137 -19.14 -20.84 -6.38
C SER A 137 -18.51 -21.81 -7.38
N SER A 138 -18.04 -22.95 -6.85
CA SER A 138 -17.82 -24.26 -7.49
C SER A 138 -17.04 -24.32 -8.80
#